data_AF-Q9LRJ5-F1
#
_entry.id   AF-Q9LRJ5-F1
#
_cell.length_a   1.000
_cell.length_b   1.000
_cell.length_c   1.000
_cell.angle_alpha   90.00
_cell.angle_beta   90.00
_cell.angle_gamma   90.00
#
_symmetry.space_group_name_H-M   'P 1'
#
loop_
_entity.id
_entity.type
_entity.pdbx_description
1 polymer ?
#
loop_
_entity_poly.entity_id
_entity_poly.type
_entity_poly.pdbx_seq_one_letter_code
_entity_poly.pdbx_strand_id
1 'polypeptide(L)'
;MAVPIHFLINSPPESSDEEYNGSEISNSSEDESMEDESSELVNTNEGSLSNLVNEETVEGFWVKYPYLKELVEIIVAQGLISEEVAFERVKLIGDDKAKELNDGWKALCLKEQDLGNQMLELLLASSSTTKP
;
A
#
# COMPACT_ATOMS: atom_id res chain seq x y z
N MET A 1 -14.02 3.46 -29.28
CA MET A 1 -12.66 3.28 -28.73
C MET A 1 -12.74 3.68 -27.27
N ALA A 2 -12.34 2.82 -26.33
CA ALA A 2 -12.39 3.13 -24.90
C ALA A 2 -11.11 3.90 -24.49
N VAL A 3 -11.27 5.00 -23.77
CA VAL A 3 -10.15 5.84 -23.30
C VAL A 3 -9.63 5.26 -21.97
N PRO A 4 -8.32 4.98 -21.85
CA PRO A 4 -7.73 4.49 -20.61
C PRO A 4 -7.90 5.48 -19.44
N ILE A 5 -8.28 4.98 -18.25
CA ILE A 5 -8.60 5.76 -17.04
C ILE A 5 -7.43 6.64 -16.57
N HIS A 6 -6.17 6.31 -16.91
CA HIS A 6 -5.00 7.11 -16.55
C HIS A 6 -5.00 8.52 -17.17
N PHE A 7 -5.75 8.76 -18.25
CA PHE A 7 -5.91 10.11 -18.81
C PHE A 7 -6.81 11.01 -17.94
N LEU A 8 -7.72 10.43 -17.16
CA LEU A 8 -8.65 11.19 -16.31
C LEU A 8 -8.00 11.57 -14.96
N ILE A 9 -7.08 10.76 -14.44
CA ILE A 9 -6.44 10.99 -13.14
C ILE A 9 -5.28 12.00 -13.25
N ASN A 10 -4.65 12.09 -14.43
CA ASN A 10 -3.53 13.00 -14.70
C ASN A 10 -3.94 14.34 -15.34
N SER A 11 -5.23 14.70 -15.29
CA SER A 11 -5.63 16.05 -15.67
C SER A 11 -5.28 17.00 -14.50
N PRO A 12 -4.30 17.89 -14.66
CA PRO A 12 -3.91 18.79 -13.57
C PRO A 12 -5.09 19.72 -13.26
N PRO A 13 -5.41 19.97 -11.98
CA PRO A 13 -6.34 21.04 -11.64
C PRO A 13 -5.76 22.36 -12.15
N GLU A 14 -6.61 23.17 -12.78
CA GLU A 14 -6.27 24.50 -13.28
C GLU A 14 -5.44 25.31 -12.26
N SER A 15 -4.19 25.57 -12.63
CA SER A 15 -3.40 26.78 -12.39
C SER A 15 -3.74 27.61 -11.13
N SER A 16 -2.90 27.51 -10.10
CA SER A 16 -2.60 28.64 -9.22
C SER A 16 -1.09 28.68 -8.96
N ASP A 17 -0.47 29.73 -9.50
CA ASP A 17 0.88 30.21 -9.20
C ASP A 17 1.04 30.46 -7.70
N GLU A 18 1.93 29.74 -7.01
CA GLU A 18 2.65 30.29 -5.84
C GLU A 18 4.09 29.77 -5.82
N GLU A 19 5.01 30.70 -5.55
CA GLU A 19 6.46 30.63 -5.74
C GLU A 19 7.19 29.60 -4.85
N TYR A 20 8.13 28.89 -5.47
CA TYR A 20 9.15 28.07 -4.81
C TYR A 20 10.19 28.98 -4.14
N ASN A 21 10.49 28.78 -2.86
CA ASN A 21 11.66 29.40 -2.21
C ASN A 21 12.41 28.38 -1.35
N GLY A 22 13.72 28.35 -1.54
CA GLY A 22 14.60 27.23 -1.17
C GLY A 22 14.99 27.12 0.30
N SER A 23 15.60 25.99 0.62
CA SER A 23 16.58 25.89 1.69
C SER A 23 17.62 24.83 1.35
N GLU A 24 18.83 25.29 1.11
CA GLU A 24 20.06 24.53 1.05
C GLU A 24 20.38 24.01 2.45
N ILE A 25 20.68 22.72 2.59
CA ILE A 25 21.42 22.20 3.74
C ILE A 25 22.59 21.37 3.24
N SER A 26 23.78 21.96 3.36
CA SER A 26 25.06 21.26 3.32
C SER A 26 25.44 20.89 4.75
N ASN A 27 25.84 19.65 5.00
CA ASN A 27 26.66 19.31 6.16
C ASN A 27 27.84 18.47 5.70
N SER A 28 29.02 19.06 5.89
CA SER A 28 30.36 18.55 5.59
C SER A 28 30.79 17.51 6.62
N SER A 29 31.66 16.61 6.16
CA SER A 29 32.39 15.55 6.86
C SER A 29 33.43 16.05 7.86
N GLU A 30 33.72 15.26 8.91
CA GLU A 30 35.05 14.79 9.37
C GLU A 30 35.03 14.27 10.83
N ASP A 31 36.09 13.51 11.19
CA ASP A 31 36.50 12.96 12.50
C ASP A 31 36.05 11.51 12.82
N GLU A 32 36.87 10.46 12.63
CA GLU A 32 38.10 10.03 13.35
C GLU A 32 37.82 9.51 14.78
N SER A 33 37.86 8.19 14.99
CA SER A 33 38.59 7.52 16.09
C SER A 33 38.21 6.04 16.18
N MET A 34 39.21 5.17 16.08
CA MET A 34 39.16 3.75 16.45
C MET A 34 39.59 3.58 17.91
N GLU A 35 39.40 2.37 18.48
CA GLU A 35 39.67 1.93 19.87
C GLU A 35 38.42 2.11 20.77
N ASP A 36 37.90 1.16 21.54
CA ASP A 36 38.55 0.07 22.26
C ASP A 36 37.50 -0.96 22.78
N GLU A 37 38.00 -2.00 23.44
CA GLU A 37 37.45 -3.30 23.89
C GLU A 37 36.03 -3.47 24.51
N SER A 38 35.58 -4.73 24.41
CA SER A 38 34.46 -5.45 25.05
C SER A 38 33.82 -4.87 26.32
N SER A 39 32.49 -4.92 26.34
CA SER A 39 31.71 -4.96 27.58
C SER A 39 30.55 -5.95 27.44
N GLU A 40 30.61 -7.01 28.23
CA GLU A 40 29.54 -7.96 28.51
C GLU A 40 28.36 -7.20 29.15
N LEU A 41 27.30 -6.93 28.38
CA LEU A 41 26.04 -6.39 28.90
C LEU A 41 24.99 -7.49 28.90
N VAL A 42 24.87 -8.09 30.08
CA VAL A 42 23.75 -8.90 30.51
C VAL A 42 22.55 -7.97 30.77
N ASN A 43 21.36 -8.43 30.38
CA ASN A 43 20.01 -8.04 30.85
C ASN A 43 19.10 -7.22 29.90
N THR A 44 18.00 -7.93 29.54
CA THR A 44 16.61 -7.43 29.46
C THR A 44 16.09 -6.87 28.13
N ASN A 45 15.97 -7.71 27.10
CA ASN A 45 14.68 -7.91 26.42
C ASN A 45 14.68 -9.22 25.59
N GLU A 46 14.84 -10.36 26.27
CA GLU A 46 14.49 -11.67 25.71
C GLU A 46 12.95 -11.81 25.74
N GLY A 47 12.29 -10.93 24.99
CA GLY A 47 10.86 -10.97 24.75
C GLY A 47 10.57 -12.12 23.79
N SER A 48 10.25 -13.28 24.36
CA SER A 48 9.74 -14.50 23.72
C SER A 48 9.21 -14.33 22.29
N LEU A 49 10.09 -14.46 21.30
CA LEU A 49 9.72 -14.75 19.91
C LEU A 49 9.43 -16.25 19.67
N SER A 50 9.38 -17.04 20.75
CA SER A 50 9.32 -18.50 20.70
C SER A 50 7.91 -19.10 20.48
N ASN A 51 6.85 -18.29 20.29
CA ASN A 51 5.47 -18.80 20.16
C ASN A 51 4.71 -18.37 18.89
N LEU A 52 5.35 -17.75 17.89
CA LEU A 52 4.65 -17.31 16.66
C LEU A 52 5.34 -17.74 15.36
N VAL A 53 5.97 -18.91 15.37
CA VAL A 53 6.25 -19.67 14.13
C VAL A 53 5.29 -20.84 14.11
N ASN A 54 4.00 -20.53 14.01
CA ASN A 54 3.10 -21.47 13.35
C ASN A 54 3.49 -21.35 11.88
N GLU A 55 4.00 -22.42 11.29
CA GLU A 55 4.30 -22.55 9.87
C GLU A 55 2.98 -22.46 9.08
N GLU A 56 2.34 -21.30 9.13
CA GLU A 56 1.27 -20.95 8.21
C GLU A 56 1.97 -20.82 6.87
N THR A 57 1.79 -21.84 6.03
CA THR A 57 2.27 -21.83 4.66
C THR A 57 1.85 -20.50 4.03
N VAL A 58 2.66 -19.96 3.13
CA VAL A 58 2.32 -18.71 2.41
C VAL A 58 0.90 -18.77 1.84
N GLU A 59 0.46 -19.97 1.45
CA GLU A 59 -0.92 -20.23 1.03
C GLU A 59 -1.96 -19.96 2.13
N GLY A 60 -1.72 -20.41 3.36
CA GLY A 60 -2.60 -20.14 4.51
C GLY A 60 -2.79 -18.65 4.78
N PHE A 61 -1.71 -17.87 4.70
CA PHE A 61 -1.76 -16.42 4.87
C PHE A 61 -2.68 -15.75 3.84
N TRP A 62 -2.58 -16.15 2.57
CA TRP A 62 -3.43 -15.59 1.50
C TRP A 62 -4.87 -16.07 1.55
N VAL A 63 -5.11 -17.29 2.05
CA VAL A 63 -6.47 -17.76 2.36
C VAL A 63 -7.10 -16.92 3.47
N LYS A 64 -6.31 -16.52 4.47
CA LYS A 64 -6.77 -15.66 5.58
C LYS A 64 -7.02 -14.22 5.14
N TYR A 65 -6.20 -13.69 4.22
CA TYR A 65 -6.23 -12.29 3.76
C TYR A 65 -6.37 -12.16 2.24
N PRO A 66 -7.51 -12.55 1.65
CA PRO A 66 -7.69 -12.55 0.20
C PRO A 66 -7.69 -11.15 -0.41
N TYR A 67 -8.22 -10.14 0.30
CA TYR A 67 -8.23 -8.76 -0.19
C TYR A 67 -6.84 -8.13 -0.13
N LEU A 68 -6.03 -8.51 0.87
CA LEU A 68 -4.63 -8.11 0.89
C LEU A 68 -3.86 -8.74 -0.28
N LYS A 69 -4.16 -10.00 -0.65
CA LYS A 69 -3.56 -10.64 -1.83
C LYS A 69 -3.84 -9.83 -3.10
N GLU A 70 -5.10 -9.51 -3.32
CA GLU A 70 -5.54 -8.72 -4.48
C GLU A 70 -4.84 -7.35 -4.52
N LEU A 71 -4.75 -6.65 -3.38
CA LEU A 71 -4.03 -5.38 -3.28
C LEU A 71 -2.56 -5.52 -3.68
N VAL A 72 -1.87 -6.54 -3.18
CA VAL A 72 -0.46 -6.81 -3.49
C VAL A 72 -0.28 -7.11 -4.97
N GLU A 73 -1.15 -7.94 -5.55
CA GLU A 73 -1.15 -8.26 -6.98
C GLU A 73 -1.36 -7.01 -7.85
N ILE A 74 -2.23 -6.08 -7.45
CA ILE A 74 -2.44 -4.80 -8.14
C ILE A 74 -1.18 -3.92 -8.09
N ILE A 75 -0.56 -3.78 -6.92
CA ILE A 75 0.67 -2.97 -6.75
C ILE A 75 1.80 -3.54 -7.62
N VAL A 76 1.93 -4.87 -7.68
CA VAL A 76 2.89 -5.56 -8.55
C VAL A 76 2.56 -5.34 -10.03
N ALA A 77 1.29 -5.48 -10.42
CA ALA A 77 0.85 -5.28 -11.80
C ALA A 77 1.04 -3.83 -12.30
N GLN A 78 0.97 -2.85 -11.39
CA GLN A 78 1.26 -1.45 -11.69
C GLN A 78 2.76 -1.15 -11.80
N GLY A 79 3.63 -2.12 -11.48
CA GLY A 79 5.08 -1.94 -11.54
C GLY A 79 5.64 -1.05 -10.43
N LEU A 80 4.87 -0.82 -9.36
CA LEU A 80 5.31 0.01 -8.22
C LEU A 80 6.40 -0.70 -7.40
N ILE A 81 6.36 -2.02 -7.38
CA ILE A 81 7.31 -2.87 -6.65
C ILE A 81 7.43 -4.20 -7.39
N SER A 82 8.61 -4.85 -7.31
CA SER A 82 8.74 -6.21 -7.84
C SER A 82 7.94 -7.18 -6.98
N GLU A 83 7.45 -8.25 -7.62
CA GLU A 83 6.69 -9.31 -6.98
C GLU A 83 7.39 -9.83 -5.71
N GLU A 84 8.65 -10.22 -5.85
CA GLU A 84 9.49 -10.74 -4.77
C GLU A 84 9.54 -9.80 -3.56
N VAL A 85 9.78 -8.50 -3.79
CA VAL A 85 9.85 -7.51 -2.71
C VAL A 85 8.48 -7.29 -2.08
N ALA A 86 7.39 -7.33 -2.87
CA ALA A 86 6.03 -7.22 -2.34
C ALA A 86 5.71 -8.36 -1.37
N PHE A 87 5.99 -9.60 -1.77
CA PHE A 87 5.74 -10.79 -0.96
C PHE A 87 6.60 -10.83 0.31
N GLU A 88 7.88 -10.43 0.22
CA GLU A 88 8.73 -10.31 1.41
C GLU A 88 8.22 -9.25 2.39
N ARG A 89 7.81 -8.07 1.89
CA ARG A 89 7.28 -7.00 2.74
C ARG A 89 6.02 -7.43 3.47
N VAL A 90 5.12 -8.14 2.78
CA VAL A 90 3.86 -8.61 3.38
C VAL A 90 4.11 -9.62 4.50
N LYS A 91 5.13 -10.48 4.40
CA LYS A 91 5.50 -11.39 5.51
C LYS A 91 5.93 -10.66 6.78
N LEU A 92 6.40 -9.41 6.65
CA LEU A 92 6.94 -8.62 7.77
C LEU A 92 5.92 -7.71 8.45
N ILE A 93 4.72 -7.51 7.90
CA ILE A 93 3.75 -6.54 8.46
C ILE A 93 3.11 -6.99 9.77
N GLY A 94 3.09 -8.31 10.04
CA GLY A 94 2.40 -8.90 11.20
C GLY A 94 0.88 -9.03 11.01
N ASP A 95 0.24 -9.85 11.84
CA ASP A 95 -1.17 -10.24 11.67
C ASP A 95 -2.15 -9.08 11.78
N ASP A 96 -1.94 -8.18 12.76
CA ASP A 96 -2.81 -7.03 13.00
C ASP A 96 -2.84 -6.08 11.80
N LYS A 97 -1.68 -5.79 11.21
CA LYS A 97 -1.58 -4.95 10.01
C LYS A 97 -2.08 -5.65 8.76
N ALA A 98 -1.84 -6.96 8.63
CA ALA A 98 -2.41 -7.74 7.53
C ALA A 98 -3.95 -7.67 7.54
N LYS A 99 -4.54 -7.83 8.72
CA LYS A 99 -5.99 -7.70 8.92
C LYS A 99 -6.52 -6.30 8.64
N GLU A 100 -5.86 -5.27 9.17
CA GLU A 100 -6.23 -3.87 8.94
C GLU A 100 -6.23 -3.53 7.44
N LEU A 101 -5.18 -3.90 6.71
CA LEU A 101 -5.08 -3.67 5.27
C LEU A 101 -6.10 -4.48 4.48
N ASN A 102 -6.32 -5.75 4.84
CA ASN A 102 -7.32 -6.60 4.21
C ASN A 102 -8.74 -6.00 4.36
N ASP A 103 -9.11 -5.59 5.57
CA ASP A 103 -10.43 -5.02 5.87
C ASP A 103 -10.60 -3.64 5.21
N GLY A 104 -9.54 -2.82 5.18
CA GLY A 104 -9.51 -1.55 4.49
C GLY A 104 -9.68 -1.69 2.97
N TRP A 105 -8.94 -2.60 2.34
CA TRP A 105 -9.07 -2.88 0.90
C TRP A 105 -10.46 -3.41 0.56
N LYS A 106 -10.97 -4.36 1.35
CA LYS A 106 -12.34 -4.87 1.21
C LYS A 106 -13.38 -3.75 1.24
N ALA A 107 -13.27 -2.83 2.18
CA ALA A 107 -14.19 -1.69 2.29
C ALA A 107 -14.10 -0.76 1.05
N LEU A 108 -12.89 -0.56 0.52
CA LEU A 108 -12.68 0.21 -0.70
C LEU A 108 -13.32 -0.46 -1.92
N CYS A 109 -13.09 -1.75 -2.14
CA CYS A 109 -13.70 -2.51 -3.24
C CYS A 109 -15.24 -2.46 -3.19
N LEU A 110 -15.83 -2.59 -2.00
CA LEU A 110 -17.28 -2.47 -1.84
C LEU A 110 -17.81 -1.08 -2.18
N LYS A 111 -17.08 -0.03 -1.79
CA LYS A 111 -17.44 1.35 -2.11
C LYS A 111 -17.31 1.65 -3.60
N GLU A 112 -16.28 1.12 -4.25
CA GLU A 112 -16.11 1.23 -5.70
C GLU A 112 -17.24 0.52 -6.45
N GLN A 113 -17.62 -0.68 -6.01
CA GLN A 113 -18.74 -1.41 -6.58
C GLN A 113 -20.07 -0.65 -6.43
N ASP A 114 -20.33 -0.07 -5.25
CA ASP A 114 -21.52 0.74 -5.01
C ASP A 114 -21.56 1.97 -5.91
N LEU A 115 -20.44 2.67 -6.06
CA LEU A 115 -20.32 3.82 -6.97
C LEU A 115 -20.55 3.42 -8.44
N GLY A 116 -20.01 2.27 -8.85
CA GLY A 116 -20.23 1.70 -10.18
C GLY A 116 -21.70 1.38 -10.44
N ASN A 117 -22.40 0.82 -9.45
CA ASN A 117 -23.83 0.55 -9.54
C ASN A 117 -24.65 1.84 -9.68
N GLN A 118 -24.36 2.85 -8.86
CA GLN A 118 -25.03 4.15 -8.95
C GLN A 118 -24.83 4.82 -10.33
N MET A 119 -23.60 4.72 -10.88
CA MET A 119 -23.31 5.23 -12.23
C MET A 119 -24.11 4.49 -13.30
N LEU A 120 -24.25 3.16 -13.19
CA LEU A 120 -25.05 2.37 -14.12
C LEU A 120 -26.55 2.71 -14.03
N GLU A 121 -27.08 2.90 -12.83
CA GLU A 121 -28.47 3.34 -12.62
C GLU A 121 -28.74 4.71 -13.24
N LEU A 122 -27.81 5.67 -13.09
CA LEU A 122 -27.89 6.98 -13.75
C LEU A 122 -27.90 6.88 -15.28
N LEU A 123 -27.03 6.04 -15.85
CA LEU A 123 -27.00 5.80 -17.30
C LEU A 123 -28.31 5.20 -17.79
N LEU A 124 -28.86 4.20 -17.09
CA LEU A 124 -30.15 3.60 -17.43
C LEU A 124 -31.30 4.61 -17.34
N ALA A 125 -31.33 5.45 -16.29
CA ALA A 125 -32.32 6.51 -16.15
C ALA A 125 -32.25 7.52 -17.30
N SER A 126 -31.05 7.95 -17.69
CA SER A 126 -30.85 8.89 -18.81
C SER A 126 -31.27 8.32 -20.17
N SER A 127 -31.06 7.01 -20.38
CA SER A 127 -31.50 6.32 -21.59
C SER A 127 -33.02 6.17 -21.66
N SER A 128 -33.69 6.08 -20.50
CA SER A 128 -35.15 5.91 -20.40
C SER A 128 -35.92 7.21 -20.66
N THR A 129 -35.30 8.37 -20.38
CA THR A 129 -35.90 9.70 -20.66
C THR A 129 -35.79 10.12 -22.12
N THR A 130 -35.03 9.41 -22.95
CA THR A 130 -34.96 9.65 -24.39
C THR A 130 -35.98 8.77 -25.12
N LYS A 131 -37.26 9.02 -24.86
CA LYS A 131 -38.35 8.51 -25.72
C LYS A 131 -38.59 9.59 -26.80
N PRO A 132 -38.70 9.22 -28.09
CA PRO A 132 -38.89 10.18 -29.18
C PRO A 132 -40.17 11.01 -29.03
#